data_AF-A0A9E5KLU8-F1
#
_entry.id   AF-A0A9E5KLU8-F1
#
_cell.length_a   1.000
_cell.length_b   1.000
_cell.length_c   1.000
_cell.angle_alpha   90.00
_cell.angle_beta   90.00
_cell.angle_gamma   90.00
#
_symmetry.space_group_name_H-M   'P 1'
#
loop_
_entity.id
_entity.type
_entity.pdbx_description
1 polymer ?
#
loop_
_entity_poly.entity_id
_entity_poly.type
_entity_poly.pdbx_seq_one_letter_code
_entity_poly.pdbx_strand_id
1 'polypeptide(L)'
;MNLGVARMIATATTAWLLASAGCSITPGGAVEIVGSGDTAVRLNSEFANGTYAIEPAQTTVVFSDIPYEELATGTAKNGRFLHIEVLWRPKAGRTPVEPSSTNLSIRFVVVSNGEVGVYIGGGFAWIDGGKPADDAIGLEITGASVSLVDKTPGFVDLLSPATLVGELGALKNAENARATRRAASQFVTNRLGHVRWVSR
;
A
#
# COMPACT_ATOMS: atom_id res chain seq x y z
N MET A 1 19.32 -34.74 70.48
CA MET A 1 19.73 -33.51 71.17
C MET A 1 19.38 -32.33 70.27
N ASN A 2 18.65 -31.39 70.83
CA ASN A 2 18.05 -30.20 70.21
C ASN A 2 19.06 -29.24 69.53
N LEU A 3 18.53 -28.48 68.55
CA LEU A 3 18.56 -27.01 68.38
C LEU A 3 19.12 -26.48 67.04
N GLY A 4 18.38 -25.51 66.48
CA GLY A 4 18.88 -24.44 65.61
C GLY A 4 18.35 -24.50 64.18
N VAL A 5 17.16 -23.99 63.88
CA VAL A 5 16.91 -22.59 63.49
C VAL A 5 17.82 -22.09 62.36
N ALA A 6 17.28 -22.02 61.15
CA ALA A 6 17.67 -21.02 60.15
C ALA A 6 16.47 -20.73 59.23
N ARG A 7 15.78 -19.63 59.52
CA ARG A 7 14.89 -18.94 58.57
C ARG A 7 15.75 -18.43 57.41
N MET A 8 15.36 -18.72 56.17
CA MET A 8 15.78 -17.92 55.03
C MET A 8 14.55 -17.59 54.17
N ILE A 9 14.06 -16.36 54.36
CA ILE A 9 13.14 -15.69 53.46
C ILE A 9 14.01 -15.15 52.32
N ALA A 10 13.78 -15.61 51.10
CA ALA A 10 14.37 -15.01 49.90
C ALA A 10 13.26 -14.75 48.87
N THR A 11 12.69 -13.56 49.03
CA THR A 11 12.17 -12.63 48.02
C THR A 11 11.97 -13.15 46.59
N ALA A 12 10.71 -13.12 46.17
CA ALA A 12 10.27 -13.18 44.79
C ALA A 12 10.83 -11.98 43.98
N THR A 13 11.55 -12.26 42.90
CA THR A 13 11.88 -11.29 41.85
C THR A 13 11.16 -11.68 40.58
N THR A 14 9.91 -11.24 40.46
CA THR A 14 9.16 -11.29 39.21
C THR A 14 9.71 -10.19 38.29
N ALA A 15 10.69 -10.52 37.46
CA ALA A 15 11.21 -9.61 36.45
C ALA A 15 10.14 -9.39 35.37
N TRP A 16 9.42 -8.28 35.47
CA TRP A 16 8.58 -7.76 34.39
C TRP A 16 9.50 -7.30 33.25
N LEU A 17 9.62 -8.13 32.21
CA LEU A 17 10.18 -7.73 30.93
C LEU A 17 9.21 -6.73 30.28
N LEU A 18 9.59 -5.45 30.35
CA LEU A 18 9.02 -4.38 29.53
C LEU A 18 9.33 -4.70 28.06
N ALA A 19 8.39 -5.37 27.38
CA ALA A 19 8.37 -5.40 25.94
C ALA A 19 8.10 -3.98 25.46
N SER A 20 9.15 -3.27 25.05
CA SER A 20 9.02 -2.05 24.28
C SER A 20 8.22 -2.41 23.02
N ALA A 21 6.96 -1.98 22.95
CA ALA A 21 6.22 -1.91 21.71
C ALA A 21 6.94 -0.90 20.81
N GLY A 22 7.96 -1.36 20.09
CA GLY A 22 8.46 -0.63 18.94
C GLY A 22 7.31 -0.60 17.94
N CYS A 23 6.89 0.59 17.52
CA CYS A 23 6.00 0.72 16.37
C CYS A 23 6.69 0.09 15.16
N SER A 24 6.39 -1.18 14.89
CA SER A 24 6.90 -1.91 13.75
C SER A 24 5.92 -1.73 12.60
N ILE A 25 6.41 -1.21 11.47
CA ILE A 25 5.64 -1.15 10.23
C ILE A 25 5.35 -2.59 9.80
N THR A 26 4.06 -2.93 9.71
CA THR A 26 3.62 -4.27 9.31
C THR A 26 3.45 -4.30 7.78
N PRO A 27 4.09 -5.25 7.06
CA PRO A 27 3.89 -5.38 5.62
C PRO A 27 2.44 -5.73 5.28
N GLY A 28 1.92 -5.16 4.18
CA GLY A 28 0.52 -5.29 3.79
C GLY A 28 -0.35 -4.16 4.33
N GLY A 29 -1.63 -4.41 4.52
CA GLY A 29 -2.60 -3.43 5.04
C GLY A 29 -3.86 -3.37 4.18
N ALA A 30 -4.65 -2.32 4.35
CA ALA A 30 -5.93 -2.19 3.68
C ALA A 30 -6.16 -0.78 3.16
N VAL A 31 -6.82 -0.70 1.99
CA VAL A 31 -7.37 0.54 1.46
C VAL A 31 -8.87 0.39 1.26
N GLU A 32 -9.59 1.44 1.60
CA GLU A 32 -11.01 1.58 1.32
C GLU A 32 -11.16 2.60 0.19
N ILE A 33 -11.93 2.21 -0.84
CA ILE A 33 -12.28 3.06 -1.96
C ILE A 33 -13.79 3.24 -1.95
N VAL A 34 -14.25 4.47 -1.82
CA VAL A 34 -15.66 4.81 -1.76
C VAL A 34 -16.01 5.67 -2.96
N GLY A 35 -16.92 5.19 -3.80
CA GLY A 35 -17.45 6.00 -4.90
C GLY A 35 -18.25 7.20 -4.40
N SER A 36 -18.41 8.21 -5.25
CA SER A 36 -19.21 9.39 -4.96
C SER A 36 -20.62 9.26 -5.55
N GLY A 37 -21.65 9.65 -4.80
CA GLY A 37 -23.04 9.70 -5.27
C GLY A 37 -24.01 8.79 -4.52
N ASP A 38 -25.28 8.84 -4.88
CA ASP A 38 -26.38 8.19 -4.13
C ASP A 38 -26.37 6.66 -4.20
N THR A 39 -25.64 6.08 -5.17
CA THR A 39 -25.42 4.63 -5.33
C THR A 39 -23.95 4.26 -5.14
N ALA A 40 -23.22 5.02 -4.31
CA ALA A 40 -21.80 4.81 -4.03
C ALA A 40 -21.51 3.38 -3.56
N VAL A 41 -20.68 2.66 -4.33
CA VAL A 41 -20.14 1.37 -3.92
C VAL A 41 -18.87 1.58 -3.12
N ARG A 42 -18.72 0.76 -2.08
CA ARG A 42 -17.51 0.69 -1.27
C ARG A 42 -16.73 -0.58 -1.65
N LEU A 43 -15.47 -0.40 -1.98
CA LEU A 43 -14.53 -1.48 -2.26
C LEU A 43 -13.43 -1.48 -1.21
N ASN A 44 -13.41 -2.52 -0.39
CA ASN A 44 -12.32 -2.77 0.56
C ASN A 44 -11.29 -3.66 -0.11
N SER A 45 -10.03 -3.23 -0.08
CA SER A 45 -8.91 -3.97 -0.63
C SER A 45 -7.83 -4.20 0.42
N GLU A 46 -7.71 -5.45 0.86
CA GLU A 46 -6.64 -5.93 1.72
C GLU A 46 -5.47 -6.50 0.90
N PHE A 47 -4.26 -6.19 1.32
CA PHE A 47 -3.02 -6.70 0.73
C PHE A 47 -2.20 -7.38 1.82
N ALA A 48 -1.75 -8.61 1.57
CA ALA A 48 -0.96 -9.37 2.54
C ALA A 48 0.49 -8.89 2.63
N ASN A 49 1.01 -8.28 1.55
CA ASN A 49 2.36 -7.77 1.50
C ASN A 49 2.46 -6.60 0.52
N GLY A 50 3.57 -5.87 0.61
CA GLY A 50 3.95 -4.83 -0.32
C GLY A 50 5.46 -4.69 -0.38
N THR A 51 5.96 -4.17 -1.50
CA THR A 51 7.39 -3.90 -1.67
C THR A 51 7.63 -2.48 -2.16
N TYR A 52 8.77 -1.90 -1.79
CA TYR A 52 9.16 -0.58 -2.27
C TYR A 52 10.58 -0.52 -2.83
N ALA A 53 10.78 0.46 -3.70
CA ALA A 53 12.05 0.85 -4.29
C ALA A 53 12.22 2.36 -4.16
N ILE A 54 13.39 2.80 -3.70
CA ILE A 54 13.78 4.21 -3.74
C ILE A 54 14.41 4.48 -5.11
N GLU A 55 13.87 5.44 -5.84
CA GLU A 55 14.38 5.91 -7.12
C GLU A 55 14.83 7.38 -6.97
N PRO A 56 15.65 7.92 -7.89
CA PRO A 56 16.17 9.29 -7.75
C PRO A 56 15.08 10.37 -7.67
N ALA A 57 13.96 10.18 -8.37
CA ALA A 57 12.88 11.16 -8.44
C ALA A 57 11.72 10.89 -7.45
N GLN A 58 11.56 9.65 -7.02
CA GLN A 58 10.36 9.19 -6.31
C GLN A 58 10.62 7.89 -5.57
N THR A 59 9.76 7.54 -4.61
CA THR A 59 9.74 6.18 -4.03
C THR A 59 8.55 5.42 -4.59
N THR A 60 8.82 4.33 -5.29
CA THR A 60 7.80 3.44 -5.83
C THR A 60 7.42 2.42 -4.78
N VAL A 61 6.12 2.31 -4.50
CA VAL A 61 5.54 1.34 -3.58
C VAL A 61 4.47 0.54 -4.31
N VAL A 62 4.50 -0.77 -4.16
CA VAL A 62 3.65 -1.70 -4.92
C VAL A 62 3.00 -2.70 -3.97
N PHE A 63 1.70 -2.91 -4.16
CA PHE A 63 0.90 -3.93 -3.50
C PHE A 63 0.11 -4.70 -4.55
N SER A 64 0.00 -6.01 -4.39
CA SER A 64 -0.87 -6.84 -5.22
C SER A 64 -1.33 -8.06 -4.46
N ASP A 65 -2.61 -8.39 -4.62
CA ASP A 65 -3.17 -9.69 -4.25
C ASP A 65 -3.15 -10.68 -5.44
N ILE A 66 -2.73 -10.22 -6.63
CA ILE A 66 -2.56 -11.04 -7.82
C ILE A 66 -1.15 -11.67 -7.77
N PRO A 67 -1.04 -13.00 -7.88
CA PRO A 67 0.26 -13.66 -7.94
C PRO A 67 1.11 -13.13 -9.10
N TYR A 68 2.41 -12.95 -8.85
CA TYR A 68 3.34 -12.44 -9.86
C TYR A 68 3.29 -13.24 -11.17
N GLU A 69 3.22 -14.57 -11.09
CA GLU A 69 3.15 -15.45 -12.25
C GLU A 69 1.91 -15.20 -13.11
N GLU A 70 0.77 -14.90 -12.50
CA GLU A 70 -0.47 -14.60 -13.23
C GLU A 70 -0.41 -13.22 -13.92
N LEU A 71 0.28 -12.25 -13.33
CA LEU A 71 0.57 -10.97 -13.97
C LEU A 71 1.55 -11.15 -15.14
N ALA A 72 2.61 -11.94 -14.95
CA ALA A 72 3.66 -12.16 -15.94
C ALA A 72 3.16 -12.94 -17.17
N THR A 73 2.33 -13.97 -16.95
CA THR A 73 1.73 -14.79 -18.02
C THR A 73 0.43 -14.21 -18.58
N GLY A 74 -0.18 -13.26 -17.87
CA GLY A 74 -1.41 -12.59 -18.24
C GLY A 74 -2.70 -13.38 -18.04
N THR A 75 -2.65 -14.41 -17.21
CA THR A 75 -3.77 -15.31 -16.88
C THR A 75 -4.63 -14.81 -15.73
N ALA A 76 -4.25 -13.71 -15.07
CA ALA A 76 -5.00 -13.15 -13.94
C ALA A 76 -6.47 -12.93 -14.31
N LYS A 77 -7.37 -13.50 -13.49
CA LYS A 77 -8.82 -13.37 -13.66
C LYS A 77 -9.45 -12.42 -12.67
N ASN A 78 -8.93 -12.38 -11.45
CA ASN A 78 -9.46 -11.54 -10.38
C ASN A 78 -8.31 -11.00 -9.54
N GLY A 79 -8.52 -9.80 -9.00
CA GLY A 79 -7.62 -9.21 -8.02
C GLY A 79 -7.42 -7.73 -8.26
N ARG A 80 -6.52 -7.15 -7.48
CA ARG A 80 -6.19 -5.74 -7.41
C ARG A 80 -4.67 -5.56 -7.40
N PHE A 81 -4.27 -4.46 -8.03
CA PHE A 81 -2.90 -4.01 -8.02
C PHE A 81 -2.88 -2.53 -7.70
N LEU A 82 -2.13 -2.16 -6.67
CA LEU A 82 -1.98 -0.79 -6.22
C LEU A 82 -0.52 -0.38 -6.38
N HIS A 83 -0.31 0.64 -7.19
CA HIS A 83 0.99 1.26 -7.42
C HIS A 83 0.93 2.71 -6.95
N ILE A 84 1.83 3.06 -6.05
CA ILE A 84 1.93 4.38 -5.45
C ILE A 84 3.33 4.92 -5.75
N GLU A 85 3.38 6.15 -6.27
CA GLU A 85 4.61 6.92 -6.35
C GLU A 85 4.57 8.02 -5.29
N VAL A 86 5.48 7.92 -4.31
CA VAL A 86 5.69 8.96 -3.31
C VAL A 86 6.63 10.00 -3.93
N LEU A 87 6.07 11.17 -4.23
CA LEU A 87 6.76 12.27 -4.93
C LEU A 87 7.64 13.06 -3.97
N TRP A 88 7.16 13.28 -2.75
CA TRP A 88 7.91 13.96 -1.70
C TRP A 88 7.40 13.52 -0.32
N ARG A 89 8.23 13.69 0.72
CA ARG A 89 7.91 13.27 2.09
C ARG A 89 7.61 14.48 2.98
N PRO A 90 6.41 14.58 3.57
CA PRO A 90 6.10 15.62 4.54
C PRO A 90 6.90 15.40 5.82
N LYS A 91 7.30 16.50 6.46
CA LYS A 91 7.91 16.48 7.79
C LYS A 91 6.90 17.00 8.79
N ALA A 92 6.41 16.12 9.67
CA ALA A 92 5.45 16.49 10.71
C ALA A 92 5.95 17.73 11.49
N GLY A 93 5.08 18.73 11.63
CA GLY A 93 5.38 20.01 12.29
C GLY A 93 6.35 20.94 11.56
N ARG A 94 6.88 20.58 10.38
CA ARG A 94 7.80 21.40 9.57
C ARG A 94 7.32 21.67 8.16
N THR A 95 6.48 20.82 7.60
CA THR A 95 5.80 21.06 6.33
C THR A 95 4.46 21.74 6.64
N PRO A 96 4.24 23.00 6.23
CA PRO A 96 2.90 23.56 6.17
C PRO A 96 2.12 22.76 5.12
N VAL A 97 1.15 21.96 5.55
CA VAL A 97 0.32 21.16 4.64
C VAL A 97 -0.95 21.94 4.38
N GLU A 98 -1.14 22.38 3.14
CA GLU A 98 -2.46 22.82 2.68
C GLU A 98 -3.33 21.58 2.44
N PRO A 99 -4.63 21.57 2.78
CA PRO A 99 -5.52 20.41 2.58
C PRO A 99 -5.55 19.84 1.15
N SER A 100 -5.16 20.62 0.15
CA SER A 100 -5.08 20.24 -1.28
C SER A 100 -3.73 19.66 -1.70
N SER A 101 -2.74 19.62 -0.80
CA SER A 101 -1.38 19.18 -1.12
C SER A 101 -1.35 17.71 -1.52
N THR A 102 -0.78 17.43 -2.69
CA THR A 102 -0.62 16.05 -3.19
C THR A 102 0.85 15.64 -3.11
N ASN A 103 1.14 14.55 -2.40
CA ASN A 103 2.47 13.93 -2.34
C ASN A 103 2.50 12.51 -2.91
N LEU A 104 1.34 11.98 -3.30
CA LEU A 104 1.19 10.68 -3.93
C LEU A 104 0.61 10.79 -5.34
N SER A 105 1.14 9.98 -6.25
CA SER A 105 0.45 9.54 -7.47
C SER A 105 0.02 8.10 -7.29
N ILE A 106 -1.24 7.79 -7.61
CA ILE A 106 -1.85 6.48 -7.39
C ILE A 106 -2.34 5.91 -8.73
N ARG A 107 -1.97 4.65 -8.97
CA ARG A 107 -2.57 3.81 -10.00
C ARG A 107 -3.13 2.57 -9.33
N PHE A 108 -4.45 2.43 -9.39
CA PHE A 108 -5.18 1.29 -8.85
C PHE A 108 -5.83 0.51 -9.99
N VAL A 109 -5.52 -0.76 -10.10
CA VAL A 109 -6.03 -1.65 -11.16
C VAL A 109 -6.91 -2.68 -10.50
N VAL A 110 -8.11 -2.88 -11.07
CA VAL A 110 -9.04 -3.92 -10.67
C VAL A 110 -9.20 -4.89 -11.83
N VAL A 111 -9.06 -6.18 -11.54
CA VAL A 111 -9.32 -7.27 -12.46
C VAL A 111 -10.53 -8.04 -11.94
N SER A 112 -11.52 -8.24 -12.79
CA SER A 112 -12.73 -8.99 -12.47
C SER A 112 -13.14 -9.84 -13.66
N ASN A 113 -13.18 -11.16 -13.49
CA ASN A 113 -13.45 -12.13 -14.56
C ASN A 113 -12.59 -11.92 -15.83
N GLY A 114 -11.36 -11.43 -15.68
CA GLY A 114 -10.44 -11.13 -16.79
C GLY A 114 -10.67 -9.77 -17.47
N GLU A 115 -11.71 -9.03 -17.09
CA GLU A 115 -11.93 -7.64 -17.45
C GLU A 115 -11.10 -6.73 -16.53
N VAL A 116 -10.60 -5.61 -17.06
CA VAL A 116 -9.68 -4.71 -16.36
C VAL A 116 -10.25 -3.31 -16.31
N GLY A 117 -10.23 -2.72 -15.11
CA GLY A 117 -10.46 -1.29 -14.89
C GLY A 117 -9.21 -0.64 -14.32
N VAL A 118 -8.84 0.52 -14.86
CA VAL A 118 -7.67 1.30 -14.42
C VAL A 118 -8.15 2.61 -13.83
N TYR A 119 -7.89 2.79 -12.54
CA TYR A 119 -8.13 4.01 -11.80
C TYR A 119 -6.81 4.75 -11.59
N ILE A 120 -6.80 6.05 -11.84
CA ILE A 120 -5.64 6.92 -11.58
C ILE A 120 -6.09 8.08 -10.72
N GLY A 121 -5.19 8.57 -9.89
CA GLY A 121 -5.42 9.77 -9.14
C GLY A 121 -4.22 10.20 -8.31
N GLY A 122 -4.49 11.03 -7.32
CA GLY A 122 -3.48 11.54 -6.41
C GLY A 122 -4.09 11.91 -5.08
N GLY A 123 -3.21 12.10 -4.09
CA GLY A 123 -3.63 12.50 -2.78
C GLY A 123 -2.48 12.73 -1.83
N PHE A 124 -2.82 12.72 -0.55
CA PHE A 124 -1.88 12.93 0.53
C PHE A 124 -1.72 11.67 1.38
N ALA A 125 -0.49 11.38 1.78
CA ALA A 125 -0.20 10.42 2.82
C ALA A 125 0.93 10.87 3.75
N TRP A 126 0.80 10.51 5.02
CA TRP A 126 1.92 10.49 5.95
C TRP A 126 2.80 9.28 5.67
N ILE A 127 4.11 9.51 5.72
CA ILE A 127 5.11 8.52 5.34
C ILE A 127 6.03 8.25 6.52
N ASP A 128 6.03 7.01 6.99
CA ASP A 128 6.93 6.53 8.03
C ASP A 128 8.01 5.63 7.44
N GLY A 129 9.23 5.74 7.96
CA GLY A 129 10.37 4.98 7.44
C GLY A 129 10.70 5.29 5.97
N GLY A 130 11.08 4.26 5.22
CA GLY A 130 11.37 4.35 3.78
C GLY A 130 12.64 5.12 3.40
N LYS A 131 13.50 5.49 4.36
CA LYS A 131 14.82 6.07 4.08
C LYS A 131 15.75 4.99 3.51
N PRO A 132 16.88 5.37 2.88
CA PRO A 132 17.83 4.39 2.37
C PRO A 132 18.33 3.37 3.41
N ALA A 133 18.38 3.74 4.69
CA ALA A 133 18.79 2.86 5.79
C ALA A 133 17.65 2.03 6.40
N ASP A 134 16.39 2.32 6.06
CA ASP A 134 15.23 1.62 6.60
C ASP A 134 14.92 0.38 5.74
N ASP A 135 14.38 -0.66 6.36
CA ASP A 135 13.94 -1.90 5.70
C ASP A 135 12.45 -1.93 5.36
N ALA A 136 11.69 -0.96 5.89
CA ALA A 136 10.25 -0.84 5.69
C ALA A 136 9.82 0.62 5.47
N ILE A 137 8.70 0.81 4.77
CA ILE A 137 8.01 2.09 4.60
C ILE A 137 6.53 1.93 4.95
N GLY A 138 5.98 2.87 5.70
CA GLY A 138 4.57 2.97 6.03
C GLY A 138 3.93 4.14 5.29
N LEU A 139 2.69 3.96 4.84
CA LEU A 139 1.88 4.98 4.21
C LEU A 139 0.51 5.03 4.89
N GLU A 140 0.18 6.18 5.47
CA GLU A 140 -1.17 6.48 5.95
C GLU A 140 -1.81 7.46 4.96
N ILE A 141 -2.66 6.94 4.07
CA ILE A 141 -3.38 7.71 3.07
C ILE A 141 -4.62 8.31 3.73
N THR A 142 -4.55 9.61 4.00
CA THR A 142 -5.64 10.35 4.67
C THR A 142 -6.75 10.77 3.71
N GLY A 143 -6.44 10.83 2.41
CA GLY A 143 -7.39 11.21 1.38
C GLY A 143 -6.72 11.31 0.02
N ALA A 144 -7.18 10.49 -0.90
CA ALA A 144 -6.82 10.57 -2.30
C ALA A 144 -8.08 10.51 -3.18
N SER A 145 -8.06 11.23 -4.30
CA SER A 145 -9.14 11.18 -5.28
C SER A 145 -8.67 10.35 -6.45
N VAL A 146 -9.45 9.34 -6.85
CA VAL A 146 -9.18 8.48 -8.00
C VAL A 146 -10.40 8.40 -8.92
N SER A 147 -10.16 8.25 -10.21
CA SER A 147 -11.21 8.04 -11.22
C SER A 147 -10.76 7.03 -12.26
N LEU A 148 -11.72 6.34 -12.86
CA LEU A 148 -11.47 5.43 -13.95
C LEU A 148 -10.98 6.24 -15.16
N VAL A 149 -9.82 5.84 -15.68
CA VAL A 149 -9.19 6.47 -16.84
C VAL A 149 -9.15 5.55 -18.07
N ASP A 150 -9.35 4.25 -17.87
CA ASP A 150 -9.37 3.26 -18.94
C ASP A 150 -10.00 1.96 -18.46
N LYS A 151 -10.56 1.19 -19.39
CA LYS A 151 -11.14 -0.12 -19.10
C LYS A 151 -11.29 -1.00 -20.33
N THR A 152 -11.38 -2.30 -20.10
CA THR A 152 -11.87 -3.24 -21.12
C THR A 152 -13.39 -3.11 -21.30
N PRO A 153 -13.95 -3.49 -22.48
CA PRO A 153 -15.37 -3.29 -22.77
C PRO A 153 -16.34 -3.94 -21.77
N GLY A 154 -15.99 -5.09 -21.19
CA GLY A 154 -16.84 -5.82 -20.25
C GLY A 154 -16.73 -5.33 -18.80
N PHE A 155 -15.83 -4.39 -18.49
CA PHE A 155 -15.67 -3.88 -17.15
C PHE A 155 -16.77 -2.85 -16.81
N VAL A 156 -17.47 -3.10 -15.70
CA VAL A 156 -18.50 -2.20 -15.16
C VAL A 156 -17.88 -1.32 -14.08
N ASP A 157 -17.93 0.00 -14.28
CA ASP A 157 -17.44 0.95 -13.29
C ASP A 157 -18.54 1.30 -12.29
N LEU A 158 -18.25 1.10 -11.01
CA LEU A 158 -19.13 1.40 -9.89
C LEU A 158 -18.51 2.38 -8.90
N LEU A 159 -17.27 2.84 -9.16
CA LEU A 159 -16.48 3.61 -8.22
C LEU A 159 -16.33 5.06 -8.65
N SER A 160 -16.18 5.38 -9.94
CA SER A 160 -15.77 6.73 -10.32
C SER A 160 -16.85 7.81 -10.16
N PRO A 161 -16.51 9.01 -9.65
CA PRO A 161 -15.25 9.36 -8.98
C PRO A 161 -15.21 8.80 -7.54
N ALA A 162 -14.04 8.39 -7.05
CA ALA A 162 -13.90 7.77 -5.74
C ALA A 162 -12.87 8.45 -4.84
N THR A 163 -13.08 8.34 -3.54
CA THR A 163 -12.08 8.66 -2.52
C THR A 163 -11.41 7.37 -2.04
N LEU A 164 -10.08 7.39 -1.93
CA LEU A 164 -9.25 6.31 -1.40
C LEU A 164 -8.58 6.76 -0.10
N VAL A 165 -8.73 5.95 0.94
CA VAL A 165 -8.05 6.09 2.24
C VAL A 165 -7.50 4.73 2.68
N GLY A 166 -6.51 4.71 3.56
CA GLY A 166 -6.03 3.45 4.12
C GLY A 166 -4.63 3.53 4.71
N GLU A 167 -4.22 2.44 5.35
CA GLU A 167 -2.90 2.28 5.95
C GLU A 167 -2.22 1.06 5.36
N LEU A 168 -0.97 1.23 4.92
CA LEU A 168 -0.20 0.23 4.21
C LEU A 168 1.26 0.26 4.66
N GLY A 169 1.89 -0.91 4.74
CA GLY A 169 3.32 -1.08 4.96
C GLY A 169 3.97 -1.92 3.87
N ALA A 170 5.17 -1.55 3.43
CA ALA A 170 5.92 -2.27 2.42
C ALA A 170 7.37 -2.51 2.84
N LEU A 171 7.92 -3.66 2.44
CA LEU A 171 9.32 -4.03 2.69
C LEU A 171 10.22 -3.57 1.56
N LYS A 172 11.47 -3.26 1.89
CA LYS A 172 12.46 -2.84 0.90
C LYS A 172 12.86 -4.03 0.04
N ASN A 173 12.40 -4.03 -1.20
CA ASN A 173 12.79 -5.01 -2.20
C ASN A 173 12.66 -4.39 -3.58
N ALA A 174 13.74 -3.73 -4.02
CA ALA A 174 13.72 -2.95 -5.25
C ALA A 174 13.55 -3.83 -6.50
N GLU A 175 14.06 -5.07 -6.48
CA GLU A 175 13.91 -6.00 -7.58
C GLU A 175 12.44 -6.42 -7.74
N ASN A 176 11.81 -6.89 -6.65
CA ASN A 176 10.41 -7.29 -6.67
C ASN A 176 9.49 -6.12 -7.02
N ALA A 177 9.66 -4.94 -6.39
CA ALA A 177 8.82 -3.77 -6.66
C ALA A 177 8.85 -3.39 -8.16
N ARG A 178 10.04 -3.37 -8.76
CA ARG A 178 10.21 -3.07 -10.19
C ARG A 178 9.65 -4.18 -11.08
N ALA A 179 9.87 -5.46 -10.73
CA ALA A 179 9.38 -6.60 -11.48
C ALA A 179 7.85 -6.65 -11.50
N THR A 180 7.21 -6.54 -10.34
CA THR A 180 5.74 -6.52 -10.19
C THR A 180 5.12 -5.33 -10.91
N ARG A 181 5.70 -4.13 -10.80
CA ARG A 181 5.23 -2.94 -11.52
C ARG A 181 5.27 -3.14 -13.04
N ARG A 182 6.36 -3.70 -13.57
CA ARG A 182 6.50 -3.99 -15.01
C ARG A 182 5.49 -5.05 -15.46
N ALA A 183 5.37 -6.16 -14.73
CA ALA A 183 4.44 -7.24 -15.03
C ALA A 183 2.99 -6.73 -15.05
N ALA A 184 2.56 -5.98 -14.04
CA ALA A 184 1.24 -5.38 -13.99
C ALA A 184 1.00 -4.38 -15.15
N SER A 185 2.01 -3.58 -15.49
CA SER A 185 1.90 -2.63 -16.61
C SER A 185 1.76 -3.34 -17.96
N GLN A 186 2.51 -4.43 -18.17
CA GLN A 186 2.40 -5.24 -19.38
C GLN A 186 1.06 -5.97 -19.43
N PHE A 187 0.60 -6.55 -18.32
CA PHE A 187 -0.70 -7.19 -18.19
C PHE A 187 -1.84 -6.26 -18.60
N VAL A 188 -1.87 -5.05 -18.04
CA VAL A 188 -2.89 -4.04 -18.37
C VAL A 188 -2.80 -3.64 -19.84
N THR A 189 -1.61 -3.37 -20.35
CA THR A 189 -1.41 -3.01 -21.78
C THR A 189 -1.94 -4.11 -22.70
N ASN A 190 -1.62 -5.37 -22.40
CA ASN A 190 -2.08 -6.51 -23.19
C ASN A 190 -3.61 -6.65 -23.16
N ARG A 191 -4.26 -6.32 -22.04
CA ARG A 191 -5.73 -6.41 -21.91
C ARG A 191 -6.46 -5.25 -22.57
N LEU A 192 -5.92 -4.04 -22.48
CA LEU A 192 -6.52 -2.87 -23.12
C LEU A 192 -6.31 -2.87 -24.64
N GLY A 193 -5.22 -3.50 -25.13
CA GLY A 193 -4.88 -3.52 -26.56
C GLY A 193 -4.16 -2.25 -27.04
N HIS A 194 -3.92 -1.29 -26.15
CA HIS A 194 -3.15 -0.07 -26.40
C HIS A 194 -2.29 0.29 -25.20
N VAL A 195 -1.18 0.99 -25.48
CA VAL A 195 -0.32 1.54 -24.42
C VAL A 195 -0.95 2.83 -23.91
N ARG A 196 -1.20 2.90 -22.60
CA ARG A 196 -1.43 4.17 -21.92
C ARG A 196 -0.12 4.67 -21.36
N TRP A 197 0.43 5.70 -22.01
CA TRP A 197 1.44 6.54 -21.40
C TRP A 197 0.78 7.40 -20.33
N VAL A 198 1.36 7.46 -19.14
CA VAL A 198 1.03 8.54 -18.20
C VAL A 198 1.64 9.81 -18.81
N SER A 199 0.83 10.59 -19.53
CA SER A 199 1.29 11.90 -20.02
C SER A 199 1.50 12.79 -18.80
N ARG A 200 2.72 13.34 -18.70
CA ARG A 200 3.14 14.27 -17.67
C ARG A 200 2.23 15.49 -17.57
#